data_AF-A0A6L9F1H9-F1
#
_entry.id   AF-A0A6L9F1H9-F1
#
_cell.length_a   1.000
_cell.length_b   1.000
_cell.length_c   1.000
_cell.angle_alpha   90.00
_cell.angle_beta   90.00
_cell.angle_gamma   90.00
#
_symmetry.space_group_name_H-M   'P 1'
#
loop_
_entity.id
_entity.type
_entity.pdbx_description
1 polymer ?
#
loop_
_entity_poly.entity_id
_entity_poly.type
_entity_poly.pdbx_seq_one_letter_code
_entity_poly.pdbx_strand_id
1 'polypeptide(L)' 'MKKSILNIQGVKEISKNSQKSINGGCPTGCPTGCFDLFIGSGEGNACGILTHANCPGQGIIRNGQCCL' A
#
# COMPACT_ATOMS: atom_id res chain seq x y z
N MET A 1 -19.39 -6.99 19.42
CA MET A 1 -18.37 -6.50 20.37
C MET A 1 -18.66 -5.02 20.67
N LYS A 2 -18.63 -4.63 21.95
CA LYS A 2 -19.21 -3.38 22.49
C LYS A 2 -18.43 -2.14 22.00
N LYS A 3 -19.15 -1.14 21.46
CA LYS A 3 -18.68 0.19 21.02
C LYS A 3 -18.22 1.12 22.18
N SER A 4 -17.87 0.56 23.33
CA SER A 4 -17.76 1.28 24.61
C SER A 4 -16.45 2.06 24.81
N ILE A 5 -15.43 1.84 23.97
CA ILE A 5 -14.12 2.50 24.09
C ILE A 5 -14.13 3.91 23.43
N LEU A 6 -15.13 4.22 22.61
CA LEU A 6 -15.16 5.43 21.78
C LEU A 6 -15.61 6.71 22.52
N ASN A 7 -15.95 6.63 23.81
CA ASN A 7 -16.60 7.74 24.53
C ASN A 7 -15.71 8.37 25.63
N ILE A 8 -14.40 8.38 25.41
CA ILE A 8 -13.46 9.09 26.28
C ILE A 8 -13.46 10.57 25.87
N GLN A 9 -13.88 11.47 26.76
CA GLN A 9 -13.85 12.91 26.52
C GLN A 9 -12.42 13.36 26.19
N GLY A 10 -12.25 14.03 25.05
CA GLY A 10 -10.95 14.52 24.57
C GLY A 10 -10.19 13.56 23.64
N VAL A 11 -10.66 12.33 23.43
CA VAL A 11 -10.06 11.42 22.44
C VAL A 11 -10.52 11.82 21.04
N LYS A 12 -9.56 12.25 20.22
CA LYS A 12 -9.78 12.53 18.80
C LYS A 12 -9.61 11.22 18.02
N GLU A 13 -10.66 10.77 17.35
CA GLU A 13 -10.57 9.59 16.49
C GLU A 13 -9.55 9.85 15.38
N ILE A 14 -8.53 8.99 15.29
CA ILE A 14 -7.56 9.05 14.20
C ILE A 14 -8.25 8.73 12.87
N SER A 15 -7.87 9.42 11.80
CA SER A 15 -8.50 9.22 10.49
C SER A 15 -8.40 7.76 10.03
N LYS A 16 -9.36 7.28 9.24
CA LYS A 16 -9.32 5.91 8.69
C LYS A 16 -8.04 5.62 7.90
N ASN A 17 -7.45 6.63 7.23
CA ASN A 17 -6.17 6.48 6.54
C ASN A 17 -5.01 6.30 7.51
N SER A 18 -5.01 7.04 8.62
CA SER A 18 -4.04 6.87 9.71
C SER A 18 -4.18 5.49 10.35
N GLN A 19 -5.41 5.04 10.62
CA GLN A 19 -5.68 3.69 11.13
C GLN A 19 -5.16 2.61 10.17
N LYS A 20 -5.39 2.78 8.86
CA LYS A 20 -4.93 1.85 7.82
C LYS A 20 -3.40 1.74 7.80
N SER A 21 -2.70 2.87 7.90
CA SER A 21 -1.22 2.89 7.97
C SER A 21 -0.70 2.19 9.22
N ILE A 22 -1.29 2.45 10.39
CA ILE A 22 -0.89 1.82 11.66
C ILE A 22 -1.09 0.31 11.59
N ASN A 23 -2.15 -0.15 10.93
CA ASN A 23 -2.44 -1.56 10.74
C ASN A 23 -1.63 -2.21 9.58
N GLY A 24 -0.61 -1.53 9.05
CA GLY A 24 0.24 -2.04 7.97
C GLY A 24 -0.43 -2.06 6.59
N GLY A 25 -1.59 -1.43 6.44
CA GLY A 25 -2.27 -1.26 5.15
C GLY A 25 -1.91 0.04 4.46
N CYS A 26 -2.12 0.10 3.14
CA CYS A 26 -1.81 1.31 2.38
C CYS A 26 -2.83 2.46 2.61
N PRO A 27 -2.44 3.62 3.17
CA PRO A 27 -3.36 4.74 3.42
C PRO A 27 -3.98 5.38 2.17
N THR A 28 -3.29 5.34 1.03
CA THR A 28 -3.69 6.03 -0.21
C THR A 28 -3.39 5.13 -1.40
N GLY A 29 -4.32 5.03 -2.36
CA GLY A 29 -4.24 4.13 -3.52
C GLY A 29 -2.80 3.94 -4.01
N CYS A 30 -2.41 2.68 -4.15
CA CYS A 30 -1.05 2.32 -4.51
C CYS A 30 -0.72 2.97 -5.86
N PRO A 31 0.48 3.52 -6.00
CA PRO A 31 0.81 4.31 -7.17
C PRO A 31 0.69 3.42 -8.40
N THR A 32 -0.11 3.86 -9.36
CA THR A 32 -0.30 3.18 -10.64
C THR A 32 0.68 3.74 -11.66
N GLY A 33 1.16 2.90 -12.56
CA GLY A 33 2.18 3.27 -13.54
C GLY A 33 3.24 2.20 -13.70
N CYS A 34 4.25 2.51 -14.51
CA CYS A 34 5.39 1.63 -14.76
C CYS A 34 6.63 2.18 -14.06
N PHE A 35 7.36 1.30 -13.39
CA PHE A 35 8.48 1.67 -12.53
C PHE A 35 9.71 0.86 -12.91
N ASP A 36 10.86 1.52 -12.97
CA ASP A 36 12.15 0.91 -13.33
C ASP A 36 12.75 0.11 -12.17
N LEU A 37 12.43 0.49 -10.93
CA LEU A 37 12.94 -0.16 -9.72
C LEU A 37 11.92 -1.16 -9.18
N PHE A 38 12.12 -2.44 -9.49
CA PHE A 38 11.26 -3.53 -9.07
C PHE A 38 12.06 -4.82 -8.81
N ILE A 39 11.42 -5.77 -8.13
CA ILE A 39 11.89 -7.15 -7.99
C ILE A 39 11.06 -8.04 -8.92
N GLY A 40 11.69 -8.84 -9.77
CA GLY A 40 11.01 -9.83 -10.60
C GLY A 40 11.96 -10.62 -11.50
N SER A 41 11.43 -11.64 -12.17
CA SER A 41 12.23 -12.65 -12.89
C SER A 41 12.39 -12.40 -14.40
N GLY A 42 11.88 -11.28 -14.92
CA GLY A 42 11.99 -10.89 -16.33
C GLY A 42 10.64 -10.64 -17.02
N GLU A 43 10.68 -10.19 -18.28
CA GLU A 43 9.52 -9.78 -19.08
C GLU A 43 8.31 -10.74 -18.97
N GLY A 44 7.11 -10.20 -18.79
CA GLY A 44 5.87 -10.97 -18.67
C GLY A 44 5.65 -11.65 -17.31
N ASN A 45 6.64 -11.67 -16.42
CA ASN A 45 6.49 -12.21 -15.06
C ASN A 45 5.93 -11.17 -14.09
N ALA A 46 5.43 -11.68 -12.96
CA ALA A 46 5.06 -10.86 -11.83
C ALA A 46 6.28 -10.07 -11.31
N CYS A 47 6.01 -8.84 -10.89
CA CYS A 47 7.00 -7.99 -10.25
C CYS A 47 6.42 -7.30 -9.02
N GLY A 48 7.29 -7.02 -8.06
CA GLY A 48 6.97 -6.28 -6.83
C GLY A 48 7.71 -4.97 -6.79
N ILE A 49 7.05 -3.90 -6.36
CA ILE A 49 7.64 -2.57 -6.25
C ILE A 49 7.91 -2.26 -4.78
N LEU A 50 9.15 -1.86 -4.47
CA LEU A 50 9.61 -1.61 -3.09
C LEU A 50 9.54 -0.14 -2.67
N THR A 51 9.28 0.76 -3.62
CA THR A 51 9.37 2.22 -3.39
C THR A 51 8.32 2.77 -2.43
N HIS A 52 7.29 1.99 -2.13
CA HIS A 52 6.21 2.40 -1.24
C HIS A 52 6.09 1.37 -0.12
N ALA A 53 6.81 1.60 0.98
CA ALA A 53 6.86 0.72 2.15
C ALA A 53 5.48 0.31 2.70
N ASN A 54 4.45 1.15 2.45
CA ASN A 54 3.08 0.90 2.87
C ASN A 54 2.16 0.45 1.71
N CYS A 55 2.68 0.34 0.48
CA CYS A 55 2.01 -0.41 -0.58
C CYS A 55 2.97 -1.19 -1.48
N PRO A 56 3.24 -2.45 -1.16
CA PRO A 56 3.84 -3.35 -2.14
C PRO A 56 2.84 -3.54 -3.28
N GLY A 57 3.05 -2.83 -4.38
CA GLY A 57 2.31 -3.05 -5.62
C GLY A 57 2.82 -4.33 -6.28
N GLN A 58 1.90 -5.19 -6.71
CA GLN A 58 2.20 -6.33 -7.58
C GLN A 58 1.75 -6.01 -9.00
N GLY A 59 2.67 -6.12 -9.94
CA GLY A 59 2.45 -5.77 -11.35
C GLY A 59 2.98 -6.85 -12.28
N ILE A 60 3.05 -6.50 -13.57
CA ILE A 60 3.66 -7.33 -14.62
C ILE A 60 4.78 -6.56 -15.29
N ILE A 61 5.88 -7.24 -15.58
CA ILE A 61 7.01 -6.64 -16.29
C ILE A 61 6.65 -6.45 -17.76
N ARG A 62 6.69 -5.21 -18.23
CA ARG A 62 6.47 -4.81 -19.63
C ARG A 62 7.51 -3.76 -20.03
N ASN A 63 8.15 -3.97 -21.16
CA ASN A 63 9.25 -3.16 -21.69
C ASN A 63 10.35 -2.92 -20.65
N GLY A 64 10.70 -3.94 -19.85
CA GLY A 64 11.70 -3.81 -18.80
C GLY A 64 11.28 -2.97 -17.59
N GLN A 65 10.00 -2.62 -17.44
CA GLN A 65 9.45 -1.90 -16.30
C GLN A 65 8.37 -2.71 -15.60
N CYS A 66 8.20 -2.56 -14.29
CA CYS A 66 7.08 -3.16 -13.57
C CYS A 66 5.86 -2.26 -13.64
N CYS A 67 4.79 -2.71 -14.31
CA CYS A 67 3.56 -1.94 -14.45
C CYS A 67 2.46 -2.48 -13.53
N LEU A 68 1.92 -1.59 -12.67
CA LEU A 68 0.81 -1.84 -11.74
C LEU A 68 -0.55 -1.50 -12.36
#